data_AF-A0A7I7KSI9-F1
#
_entry.id   AF-A0A7I7KSI9-F1
#
_cell.length_a   1.000
_cell.length_b   1.000
_cell.length_c   1.000
_cell.angle_alpha   90.00
_cell.angle_beta   90.00
_cell.angle_gamma   90.00
#
_symmetry.space_group_name_H-M   'P 1'
#
loop_
_entity.id
_entity.type
_entity.pdbx_description
1 polymer ?
#
loop_
_entity_poly.entity_id
_entity_poly.type
_entity_poly.pdbx_seq_one_letter_code
_entity_poly.pdbx_strand_id
1 'polypeptide(L)' 'MQSNAMRRSGAITNDPDQIRAQIDAVLAELPDPANPENMPSEADLEEIARRLSEAHDMLVQALESAEKG' A
#
# COMPACT_ATOMS: atom_id res chain seq x y z
N MET A 1 -4.12 -37.65 12.59
CA MET A 1 -3.64 -36.52 13.41
C MET A 1 -2.55 -35.81 12.64
N GLN A 2 -2.84 -34.56 12.22
CA GLN A 2 -1.94 -33.40 12.14
C GLN A 2 -0.64 -33.61 11.30
N SER A 3 -0.41 -32.91 10.17
CA SER A 3 -0.34 -31.46 10.10
C SER A 3 -0.28 -31.01 8.63
N ASN A 4 -1.37 -30.46 8.10
CA ASN A 4 -1.35 -29.63 6.88
C ASN A 4 -1.27 -28.12 7.24
N ALA A 5 -0.65 -27.80 8.39
CA ALA A 5 -0.63 -26.45 8.97
C ALA A 5 0.61 -25.63 8.60
N MET A 6 1.40 -26.06 7.62
CA MET A 6 2.57 -25.32 7.14
C MET A 6 2.24 -24.40 5.95
N ARG A 7 1.09 -23.74 6.01
CA ARG A 7 0.80 -22.50 5.27
C ARG A 7 0.54 -21.38 6.27
N ARG A 8 1.42 -21.24 7.27
CA ARG A 8 1.45 -20.02 8.05
C ARG A 8 2.00 -18.94 7.14
N SER A 9 1.10 -18.04 6.76
CA SER A 9 1.36 -16.69 6.28
C SER A 9 2.71 -16.18 6.77
N GLY A 10 3.50 -15.63 5.84
CA GLY A 10 4.77 -15.00 6.15
C GLY A 10 4.60 -14.10 7.37
N ALA A 11 5.26 -14.45 8.47
CA ALA A 11 5.36 -13.56 9.60
C ALA A 11 5.98 -12.28 9.06
N ILE A 12 5.26 -11.17 9.13
CA ILE A 12 5.85 -9.84 9.02
C ILE A 12 6.91 -9.82 10.12
N THR A 13 8.17 -10.01 9.72
CA THR A 13 9.26 -9.96 10.68
C THR A 13 9.44 -8.47 10.96
N ASN A 14 9.29 -8.07 12.22
CA ASN A 14 9.57 -6.69 12.64
C ASN A 14 11.10 -6.43 12.72
N ASP A 15 11.89 -7.10 11.89
CA ASP A 15 13.33 -6.91 11.81
C ASP A 15 13.60 -5.52 11.17
N PRO A 16 14.35 -4.63 11.86
CA PRO A 16 14.57 -3.28 11.36
C PRO A 16 15.25 -3.23 10.00
N ASP A 17 16.16 -4.15 9.69
CA ASP A 17 16.90 -4.15 8.43
C ASP A 17 16.06 -4.73 7.30
N GLN A 18 15.19 -5.71 7.58
CA GLN A 18 14.19 -6.17 6.64
C GLN A 18 13.17 -5.07 6.32
N ILE A 19 12.70 -4.32 7.32
CA ILE A 19 11.79 -3.18 7.12
C ILE A 19 12.47 -2.11 6.26
N ARG A 20 13.73 -1.78 6.53
CA ARG A 20 14.52 -0.83 5.71
C ARG A 20 14.64 -1.30 4.26
N ALA A 21 14.98 -2.57 4.02
CA ALA A 21 15.08 -3.10 2.67
C ALA A 21 13.75 -3.07 1.90
N GLN A 22 12.63 -3.30 2.59
CA GLN A 22 11.29 -3.17 1.99
C GLN A 22 10.95 -1.71 1.68
N ILE A 23 11.30 -0.79 2.58
CA ILE A 23 11.12 0.65 2.33
C ILE A 23 11.98 1.09 1.14
N ASP A 24 13.25 0.68 1.05
CA ASP A 24 14.13 1.01 -0.08
C ASP A 24 13.58 0.49 -1.41
N ALA A 25 13.01 -0.71 -1.41
CA ALA A 25 12.37 -1.28 -2.60
C ALA A 25 11.17 -0.45 -3.06
N VAL A 26 10.31 -0.02 -2.12
CA VAL A 26 9.17 0.86 -2.42
C VAL A 26 9.62 2.24 -2.89
N LEU A 27 10.66 2.81 -2.28
CA LEU A 27 11.20 4.11 -2.66
C LEU A 27 11.84 4.09 -4.05
N ALA A 28 12.44 2.97 -4.46
CA ALA A 28 13.02 2.82 -5.80
C ALA A 28 11.97 2.79 -6.94
N GLU A 29 10.71 2.51 -6.62
CA GLU A 29 9.60 2.55 -7.58
C GLU A 29 9.01 3.97 -7.75
N LEU A 30 9.35 4.90 -6.84
CA LEU A 30 8.89 6.27 -6.93
C LEU A 30 9.65 7.02 -8.03
N PRO A 31 9.00 7.97 -8.73
CA PRO A 31 9.66 8.83 -9.71
C PRO A 31 10.86 9.55 -9.08
N ASP A 32 11.97 9.63 -9.82
CA ASP A 32 13.18 10.32 -9.35
C ASP A 32 12.88 11.83 -9.15
N PRO A 33 12.96 12.36 -7.91
CA PRO A 33 12.70 13.76 -7.64
C PRO A 33 13.74 14.70 -8.29
N ALA A 34 14.91 14.18 -8.70
CA ALA A 34 15.92 14.92 -9.44
C ALA A 34 15.59 15.09 -10.94
N ASN A 35 14.55 14.42 -11.44
CA ASN A 35 14.10 14.51 -12.82
C ASN A 35 12.69 15.12 -12.91
N PRO A 36 12.59 16.47 -12.84
CA PRO A 36 11.31 17.17 -12.69
C PRO A 36 10.36 16.99 -13.88
N GLU A 37 10.85 16.51 -15.02
CA GLU A 37 10.01 16.25 -16.21
C GLU A 37 9.08 15.04 -16.04
N ASN A 38 9.35 14.16 -15.06
CA ASN A 38 8.52 12.99 -14.75
C ASN A 38 7.80 13.10 -13.39
N MET A 39 7.97 14.21 -12.67
CA MET A 39 7.24 14.45 -11.43
C MET A 39 5.82 14.91 -11.77
N PRO A 40 4.78 14.29 -11.19
CA PRO A 40 3.42 14.79 -11.32
C PRO A 40 3.38 16.25 -10.85
N SER A 41 2.62 17.09 -11.54
CA SER A 41 2.41 18.46 -11.06
C SER A 41 1.67 18.44 -9.72
N GLU A 42 1.75 19.53 -8.96
CA GLU A 42 1.02 19.66 -7.69
C GLU A 42 -0.49 19.40 -7.87
N ALA A 43 -1.05 19.87 -8.99
CA ALA A 43 -2.44 19.61 -9.37
C ALA A 43 -2.71 18.11 -9.64
N ASP A 44 -1.77 17.40 -10.25
CA ASP A 44 -1.90 15.95 -10.47
C ASP A 44 -1.84 15.19 -9.14
N LEU A 45 -0.98 15.61 -8.20
CA LEU A 45 -0.88 15.02 -6.87
C LEU A 45 -2.16 15.24 -6.05
N GLU A 46 -2.73 16.44 -6.09
CA GLU A 46 -4.02 16.75 -5.44
C GLU A 46 -5.15 15.89 -6.01
N GLU A 47 -5.20 15.74 -7.32
CA GLU A 47 -6.20 14.90 -7.99
C GLU A 47 -6.02 13.42 -7.64
N ILE A 48 -4.79 12.91 -7.59
CA ILE A 48 -4.49 11.55 -7.14
C ILE A 48 -4.94 11.36 -5.69
N ALA A 49 -4.62 12.30 -4.78
CA ALA A 49 -5.01 12.23 -3.38
C ALA A 49 -6.55 12.22 -3.20
N ARG A 50 -7.27 13.05 -3.98
CA ARG A 50 -8.73 13.06 -4.00
C ARG A 50 -9.29 11.70 -4.41
N ARG A 51 -8.79 11.14 -5.51
CA ARG A 51 -9.23 9.82 -6.03
C ARG A 51 -8.94 8.68 -5.06
N LEU A 52 -7.79 8.69 -4.40
CA LEU A 52 -7.45 7.70 -3.37
C LEU A 52 -8.39 7.78 -2.17
N SER A 53 -8.78 8.99 -1.75
CA SER A 53 -9.72 9.19 -0.65
C SER A 53 -11.12 8.66 -1.01
N GLU A 54 -11.61 8.96 -2.22
CA GLU A 54 -12.89 8.43 -2.71
C GLU A 54 -12.88 6.88 -2.77
N ALA A 55 -11.80 6.29 -3.26
CA ALA A 55 -11.65 4.84 -3.29
C ALA A 55 -11.66 4.23 -1.88
N HIS A 56 -11.02 4.88 -0.91
CA HIS A 56 -11.04 4.45 0.49
C HIS A 56 -12.47 4.46 1.06
N ASP A 57 -13.22 5.56 0.85
CA ASP A 57 -14.60 5.67 1.34
C ASP A 57 -15.50 4.58 0.74
N MET A 58 -15.33 4.28 -0.56
CA MET A 58 -16.05 3.19 -1.22
C MET A 58 -15.72 1.83 -0.61
N LEU A 59 -14.44 1.57 -0.29
CA LEU A 59 -14.02 0.32 0.36
C LEU A 59 -14.59 0.19 1.76
N VAL A 60 -14.60 1.26 2.55
CA VAL A 60 -15.22 1.29 3.89
C VAL A 60 -16.71 0.97 3.79
N GLN A 61 -17.44 1.61 2.87
CA GLN A 61 -18.87 1.34 2.67
C GLN A 61 -19.14 -0.11 2.26
N ALA A 62 -18.28 -0.69 1.41
CA ALA A 62 -18.40 -2.09 1.00
C ALA A 62 -18.17 -3.05 2.18
N LEU A 63 -17.19 -2.77 3.05
CA LEU A 63 -16.93 -3.55 4.26
C LEU A 63 -18.13 -3.49 5.22
N GLU A 64 -18.64 -2.28 5.50
CA GLU A 64 -19.81 -2.12 6.36
C GLU A 64 -21.06 -2.82 5.82
N SER A 65 -21.22 -2.85 4.49
CA SER A 65 -22.35 -3.53 3.84
C SER A 65 -22.22 -5.05 3.95
N ALA A 66 -21.00 -5.59 3.87
CA ALA A 66 -20.73 -7.01 4.04
C ALA A 66 -20.94 -7.50 5.48
N GLU A 67 -20.67 -6.65 6.48
CA GLU A 67 -20.90 -6.97 7.90
C GLU A 67 -22.38 -6.94 8.33
N LYS A 68 -23.23 -6.25 7.56
CA LYS A 68 -24.67 -6.11 7.83
C LYS A 68 -25.53 -7.21 7.17
N GLY A 69 -24.93 -8.10 6.36
CA GLY A 69 -25.59 -9.24 5.69
C GLY A 69 -25.24 -10.57 6.33
#